data_AF-A0A9C7PL43-F1
#
_entry.id   AF-A0A9C7PL43-F1
#
_cell.length_a   1.000
_cell.length_b   1.000
_cell.length_c   1.000
_cell.angle_alpha   90.00
_cell.angle_beta   90.00
_cell.angle_gamma   90.00
#
_symmetry.space_group_name_H-M   'P 1'
#
loop_
_entity.id
_entity.type
_entity.pdbx_description
1 polymer ?
#
loop_
_entity_poly.entity_id
_entity_poly.type
_entity_poly.pdbx_seq_one_letter_code
_entity_poly.pdbx_strand_id
1 'polypeptide(L)' 'MHFVECQHRSGRGAFDQMKTLWGSFVVETPEGAIYFAGDTGYSPTLKRRRAIRSLCAEAFTIGAYEPAGL' A
#
# COMPACT_ATOMS: atom_id res chain seq x y z
N MET A 1 7.89 1.22 -12.98
CA MET A 1 6.88 0.77 -11.99
C MET A 1 7.62 0.04 -10.88
N HIS A 2 7.37 0.43 -9.64
CA HIS A 2 8.06 -0.09 -8.47
C HIS A 2 7.06 -0.73 -7.52
N PHE A 3 7.38 -1.92 -7.02
CA PHE A 3 6.68 -2.52 -5.89
C PHE A 3 7.35 -2.06 -4.61
N VAL A 4 6.58 -1.45 -3.72
CA VAL A 4 7.09 -0.86 -2.48
C VAL A 4 6.36 -1.41 -1.27
N GLU A 5 7.04 -1.35 -0.13
CA GLU A 5 6.56 -1.92 1.13
C GLU A 5 5.22 -1.28 1.56
N CYS A 6 4.34 -2.09 2.14
CA CYS A 6 3.16 -1.63 2.88
C CYS A 6 2.88 -2.56 4.07
N GLN A 7 2.01 -2.15 4.99
CA GLN A 7 1.59 -2.97 6.11
C GLN A 7 0.24 -3.64 5.79
N HIS A 8 0.26 -4.95 5.52
CA HIS A 8 -0.92 -5.77 5.29
C HIS A 8 -0.64 -7.26 5.59
N ARG A 9 -1.53 -8.14 5.13
CA ARG A 9 -1.52 -9.60 5.29
C ARG A 9 -1.96 -10.27 3.98
N SER A 10 -1.59 -11.53 3.74
CA SER A 10 -2.08 -12.31 2.60
C SER A 10 -2.62 -13.67 3.02
N GLY A 11 -3.52 -14.23 2.20
CA GLY A 11 -4.05 -15.58 2.35
C GLY A 11 -5.26 -15.80 1.45
N ARG A 12 -5.41 -17.01 0.90
CA ARG A 12 -6.54 -17.42 0.04
C ARG A 12 -7.18 -18.74 0.50
N GLY A 13 -6.61 -19.41 1.49
CA GLY A 13 -7.10 -20.66 2.07
C GLY A 13 -6.72 -20.81 3.55
N ALA A 14 -7.03 -21.97 4.12
CA ALA A 14 -6.85 -22.21 5.56
C ALA A 14 -5.38 -22.26 6.02
N PHE A 15 -4.44 -22.58 5.12
CA PHE A 15 -3.03 -22.86 5.46
C PHE A 15 -2.02 -22.09 4.59
N ASP A 16 -2.42 -20.98 3.97
CA ASP A 16 -1.57 -20.18 3.07
C ASP A 16 -1.36 -18.73 3.53
N GLN A 17 -1.68 -18.45 4.80
CA GLN A 17 -1.47 -17.14 5.39
C GLN A 17 0.01 -16.72 5.25
N MET A 18 0.23 -15.50 4.78
CA MET A 18 1.54 -14.88 4.54
C MET A 18 2.45 -15.59 3.52
N LYS A 19 1.92 -16.47 2.66
CA LYS A 19 2.74 -17.16 1.64
C LYS A 19 2.96 -16.35 0.35
N THR A 20 2.26 -15.25 0.17
CA THR A 20 2.50 -14.31 -0.95
C THR A 20 2.77 -12.90 -0.41
N LEU A 21 3.60 -12.14 -1.11
CA LEU A 21 3.85 -10.74 -0.76
C LEU A 21 2.59 -9.89 -0.96
N TRP A 22 2.54 -8.78 -0.24
CA TRP A 22 1.60 -7.66 -0.39
C TRP A 22 2.43 -6.37 -0.40
N GLY A 23 1.89 -5.31 -0.99
CA GLY A 23 2.63 -4.06 -1.11
C GLY A 23 1.82 -2.98 -1.80
N SER A 24 2.42 -1.80 -1.84
CA SER A 24 1.96 -0.67 -2.63
C SER A 24 2.68 -0.65 -3.98
N PHE A 25 2.19 0.16 -4.91
CA PHE A 25 2.85 0.38 -6.20
C PHE A 25 3.13 1.86 -6.45
N VAL A 26 4.26 2.14 -7.10
CA VAL A 26 4.57 3.45 -7.68
C VAL A 26 4.66 3.29 -9.19
N VAL A 27 3.81 4.00 -9.92
CA VAL A 27 3.83 4.05 -11.38
C VAL A 27 4.45 5.39 -11.79
N GLU A 28 5.57 5.35 -12.50
CA GLU A 28 6.23 6.55 -13.01
C GLU A 28 5.65 6.89 -14.39
N THR A 29 5.29 8.16 -14.57
CA THR A 29 4.80 8.71 -15.85
C THR A 29 5.59 9.99 -16.17
N PRO A 30 5.59 10.46 -17.43
CA PRO A 30 6.19 11.75 -17.79
C PRO A 30 5.63 12.93 -16.97
N GLU A 31 4.36 12.85 -16.53
CA GLU A 31 3.66 13.88 -15.76
C GLU A 31 3.90 13.80 -14.24
N GLY A 32 4.56 12.73 -13.77
CA GLY A 32 4.82 12.49 -12.36
C GLY A 32 4.57 11.04 -11.93
N ALA A 33 4.81 10.76 -10.65
CA ALA A 33 4.57 9.45 -10.07
C ALA A 33 3.13 9.33 -9.55
N ILE A 34 2.53 8.16 -9.72
CA ILE A 34 1.25 7.78 -9.14
C ILE A 34 1.52 6.72 -8.06
N TYR A 35 1.09 6.98 -6.82
CA TYR A 35 1.19 6.03 -5.72
C TYR A 35 -0.13 5.32 -5.46
N PHE A 36 -0.12 4.00 -5.52
CA PHE A 36 -1.24 3.14 -5.13
C PHE A 36 -0.92 2.48 -3.79
N ALA A 37 -1.62 2.89 -2.73
CA ALA A 37 -1.35 2.41 -1.37
C ALA A 37 -1.60 0.90 -1.21
N GLY A 38 -2.54 0.35 -1.99
CA GLY A 38 -3.10 -0.98 -1.72
C GLY A 38 -3.90 -0.97 -0.41
N ASP A 39 -4.18 -2.16 0.13
CA ASP A 39 -4.78 -2.30 1.44
C ASP A 39 -3.69 -2.10 2.51
N THR A 40 -3.63 -0.91 3.12
CA THR A 40 -2.67 -0.67 4.19
C THR A 40 -3.20 0.29 5.24
N GLY A 41 -2.89 -0.02 6.50
CA GLY A 41 -3.15 0.87 7.62
C GLY A 41 -2.02 1.90 7.80
N TYR A 42 -2.24 2.82 8.75
CA TYR A 42 -1.21 3.80 9.11
C TYR A 42 0.04 3.10 9.67
N SER A 43 1.19 3.35 9.06
CA SER A 43 2.45 2.70 9.40
C SER A 43 3.65 3.63 9.14
N PRO A 44 4.84 3.37 9.73
CA PRO A 44 6.06 4.08 9.36
C PRO A 44 6.37 3.99 7.86
N THR A 45 6.02 2.87 7.23
CA THR A 45 6.18 2.63 5.80
C THR A 45 5.33 3.57 4.96
N LEU A 46 4.07 3.79 5.35
CA LEU A 46 3.19 4.78 4.71
C LEU A 46 3.78 6.19 4.79
N LYS A 47 4.46 6.55 5.89
CA LYS A 47 5.17 7.84 6.00
C LYS A 47 6.35 7.94 5.04
N ARG A 48 7.11 6.86 4.85
CA ARG A 48 8.29 6.82 3.96
C ARG A 48 7.95 7.13 2.51
N ARG A 49 6.72 6.84 2.06
CA ARG A 49 6.27 7.21 0.71
C ARG A 49 6.44 8.70 0.39
N ARG A 50 6.46 9.59 1.40
CA ARG A 50 6.69 11.03 1.20
C ARG A 50 8.04 11.36 0.55
N ALA A 51 8.96 10.40 0.53
CA ALA A 51 10.22 10.50 -0.21
C ALA A 51 10.06 10.30 -1.73
N ILE A 52 8.90 9.82 -2.21
CA ILE A 52 8.59 9.74 -3.64
C ILE A 52 8.50 11.17 -4.19
N ARG A 53 9.40 11.50 -5.10
CA ARG A 53 9.46 12.83 -5.72
C ARG A 53 8.44 12.94 -6.84
N SER A 54 7.97 14.17 -7.10
CA SER A 54 7.09 14.49 -8.23
C SER A 54 5.81 13.66 -8.27
N LEU A 55 5.19 13.44 -7.12
CA LEU A 55 3.95 12.69 -7.00
C LEU A 55 2.78 13.51 -7.54
N CYS A 56 2.14 13.02 -8.60
CA CYS A 56 1.00 13.71 -9.24
C CYS A 56 -0.35 13.21 -8.72
N ALA A 57 -0.44 11.95 -8.28
CA ALA A 57 -1.66 11.38 -7.74
C ALA A 57 -1.39 10.28 -6.70
N GLU A 58 -2.32 10.13 -5.76
CA GLU A 58 -2.28 9.10 -4.71
C GLU A 58 -3.65 8.43 -4.54
N ALA A 59 -3.68 7.10 -4.64
CA ALA A 59 -4.86 6.30 -4.41
C ALA A 59 -4.76 5.59 -3.06
N PHE A 60 -5.75 5.81 -2.21
CA PHE A 60 -5.85 5.23 -0.88
C PHE A 60 -7.16 4.50 -0.68
N THR A 61 -7.11 3.49 0.19
CA THR A 61 -8.31 2.89 0.75
C THR A 61 -8.75 3.68 1.99
N ILE A 62 -10.07 3.93 2.08
CA ILE A 62 -10.69 4.70 3.17
C ILE A 62 -11.81 3.92 3.88
N GLY A 63 -11.97 2.63 3.56
CA GLY A 63 -13.00 1.74 4.10
C GLY A 63 -12.40 0.55 4.85
N ALA A 64 -13.26 -0.36 5.33
CA ALA A 64 -12.86 -1.60 6.03
C ALA A 64 -11.95 -1.39 7.26
N TYR A 65 -12.13 -0.28 7.97
CA TYR A 65 -11.37 0.07 9.18
C TYR A 65 -12.13 -0.16 10.49
N GLU A 66 -13.42 -0.50 10.42
CA GLU A 66 -14.24 -0.80 11.60
C GLU A 66 -14.39 -2.33 11.82
N PRO A 67 -14.53 -2.77 13.09
CA PRO A 67 -14.43 -1.99 14.32
C PRO A 67 -12.98 -1.57 14.62
N ALA A 68 -12.76 -0.31 14.98
CA ALA A 68 -11.43 0.25 15.22
C ALA A 68 -10.78 -0.20 16.53
N GLY A 69 -11.45 -1.06 17.31
CA GLY A 69 -11.01 -1.54 18.60
C GLY A 69 -11.59 -2.90 18.95
N LEU A 70 -10.71 -3.90 18.97
CA LEU A 70 -10.81 -5.14 19.73
C LEU A 70 -9.49 -5.29 20.50
#